data_AF-A0A7X9E8J4-F1
#
_entry.id   AF-A0A7X9E8J4-F1
#
_cell.length_a   1.000
_cell.length_b   1.000
_cell.length_c   1.000
_cell.angle_alpha   90.00
_cell.angle_beta   90.00
_cell.angle_gamma   90.00
#
_symmetry.space_group_name_H-M   'P 1'
#
loop_
_entity.id
_entity.type
_entity.pdbx_description
1 polymer ?
#
loop_
_entity_poly.entity_id
_entity_poly.type
_entity_poly.pdbx_seq_one_letter_code
_entity_poly.pdbx_strand_id
1 'polypeptide(L)'
;MINLQNLKDVLMFKESTTEAQNVFMEEFNDIYQEADKEERIFLENSVDQIFRKYYYSAVQPETYITPANIMFRLVEEETAGKTGESGMTGDFAFFPKIILKKQKGFLSKIQSTLHYVNTERHYMVDDFETVLKICGEGLKVNDFGIPEDSERKKFKDKLFFNDRHYYNTIVLVAIGLGYMKMVKEKNKNLAITTQKSDEFINMTTENKIKCLVDGIIESFIRASTEQFPKLEKFLKKNTVWKIIKNPSSFSDFLDTINDEFGISFELIEKAIYKNEYGIENLKQIHDTLLDNPSSFQLVLFMMMLDMYLFTPLGYYMQLIKPYYSNVYNIVMELGQTFNILKENYSAARNMLFAMPDEYDLTPLGEKIILDGKRSKRSQVMPKKYNDKKFLECFQIREQYLEDELLDFIEDFGPMYEPYNEYDDEYDEYDDEYDVDYDDDYVVEYDDKYDDEYNDGYDDGYSGRFCGRYDSKNSTVDSANDEDNVINLLDYKKKKDNDDKKKPEND
;
A
#
# COMPACT_ATOMS: atom_id res chain seq x y z
N MET A 1 29.56 17.43 4.27
CA MET A 1 28.65 16.27 4.44
C MET A 1 27.31 16.81 4.89
N ILE A 2 26.21 16.40 4.25
CA ILE A 2 24.86 16.89 4.59
C ILE A 2 24.43 16.22 5.90
N ASN A 3 23.98 16.99 6.89
CA ASN A 3 23.37 16.41 8.08
C ASN A 3 21.94 15.98 7.72
N LEU A 4 21.72 14.66 7.63
CA LEU A 4 20.44 14.08 7.24
C LEU A 4 19.33 14.33 8.27
N GLN A 5 19.67 14.47 9.56
CA GLN A 5 18.70 14.83 10.58
C GLN A 5 18.19 16.26 10.36
N ASN A 6 19.09 17.23 10.16
CA ASN A 6 18.66 18.60 9.88
C ASN A 6 17.82 18.69 8.58
N LEU A 7 18.12 17.86 7.58
CA LEU A 7 17.33 17.80 6.36
C LEU A 7 15.95 17.17 6.60
N LYS A 8 15.86 16.11 7.42
CA LYS A 8 14.59 15.56 7.91
C LYS A 8 13.73 16.65 8.54
N ASP A 9 14.32 17.43 9.45
CA ASP A 9 13.61 18.49 10.17
C ASP A 9 13.08 19.55 9.19
N VAL A 10 13.92 20.00 8.24
CA VAL A 10 13.52 20.96 7.20
C VAL A 10 12.37 20.43 6.34
N LEU A 11 12.37 19.14 5.99
CA LEU A 11 11.29 18.54 5.20
C LEU A 11 9.98 18.51 6.00
N MET A 12 10.03 18.22 7.30
CA MET A 12 8.84 18.25 8.15
C MET A 12 8.28 19.67 8.35
N PHE A 13 9.08 20.72 8.11
CA PHE A 13 8.59 22.10 8.04
C PHE A 13 7.94 22.47 6.70
N LYS A 14 8.04 21.64 5.65
CA LYS A 14 7.38 21.90 4.36
C LYS A 14 5.91 21.51 4.45
N GLU A 15 5.04 22.46 4.17
CA GLU A 15 3.60 22.29 4.29
C GLU A 15 3.12 21.12 3.41
N SER A 16 3.61 21.01 2.17
CA SER A 16 3.20 19.92 1.27
C SER A 16 3.67 18.53 1.72
N THR A 17 4.77 18.45 2.48
CA THR A 17 5.24 17.15 3.03
C THR A 17 4.33 16.68 4.16
N THR A 18 3.87 17.62 5.00
CA THR A 18 2.92 17.34 6.07
C THR A 18 1.54 17.07 5.53
N GLU A 19 1.08 17.86 4.56
CA GLU A 19 -0.22 17.68 3.89
C GLU A 19 -0.33 16.30 3.24
N ALA A 20 0.71 15.87 2.53
CA ALA A 20 0.76 14.55 1.92
C ALA A 20 0.49 13.41 2.93
N GLN A 21 0.91 13.57 4.18
CA GLN A 21 0.69 12.59 5.24
C GLN A 21 -0.69 12.76 5.89
N ASN A 22 -1.13 14.00 6.10
CA ASN A 22 -2.41 14.31 6.74
C ASN A 22 -3.58 13.79 5.92
N VAL A 23 -3.60 14.05 4.61
CA VAL A 23 -4.66 13.56 3.69
C VAL A 23 -4.87 12.06 3.84
N PHE A 24 -3.79 11.27 3.81
CA PHE A 24 -3.91 9.82 4.01
C PHE A 24 -4.44 9.46 5.41
N MET A 25 -3.91 10.09 6.46
CA MET A 25 -4.27 9.75 7.83
C MET A 25 -5.74 10.10 8.13
N GLU A 26 -6.26 11.18 7.55
CA GLU A 26 -7.67 11.60 7.67
C GLU A 26 -8.58 10.62 6.93
N GLU A 27 -8.32 10.33 5.65
CA GLU A 27 -9.10 9.36 4.87
C GLU A 27 -9.08 7.96 5.51
N PHE A 28 -7.91 7.48 5.92
CA PHE A 28 -7.78 6.19 6.59
C PHE A 28 -8.55 6.16 7.91
N ASN A 29 -8.52 7.25 8.68
CA ASN A 29 -9.26 7.33 9.94
C ASN A 29 -10.77 7.26 9.70
N ASP A 30 -11.28 8.02 8.74
CA ASP A 30 -12.72 8.05 8.45
C ASP A 30 -13.21 6.65 8.05
N ILE A 31 -12.48 5.96 7.16
CA ILE A 31 -12.78 4.56 6.81
C ILE A 31 -12.71 3.65 8.04
N TYR A 32 -11.68 3.80 8.90
CA TYR A 32 -11.52 2.99 10.10
C TYR A 32 -12.66 3.18 11.11
N GLN A 33 -13.20 4.39 11.25
CA GLN A 33 -14.31 4.64 12.17
C GLN A 33 -15.61 3.99 11.70
N GLU A 34 -15.87 3.98 10.40
CA GLU A 34 -17.08 3.38 9.81
C GLU A 34 -16.95 1.86 9.63
N ALA A 35 -15.74 1.32 9.57
CA ALA A 35 -15.45 -0.09 9.41
C ALA A 35 -15.94 -0.97 10.58
N ASP A 36 -16.35 -2.20 10.26
CA ASP A 36 -16.69 -3.23 11.25
C ASP A 36 -15.43 -3.82 11.94
N LYS A 37 -15.62 -4.77 12.87
CA LYS A 37 -14.51 -5.36 13.63
C LYS A 37 -13.49 -6.07 12.73
N GLU A 38 -13.95 -6.83 11.74
CA GLU A 38 -13.10 -7.61 10.84
C GLU A 38 -12.34 -6.68 9.88
N GLU A 39 -13.04 -5.71 9.32
CA GLU A 39 -12.49 -4.67 8.45
C GLU A 39 -11.43 -3.85 9.18
N ARG A 40 -11.66 -3.44 10.43
CA ARG A 40 -10.66 -2.74 11.25
C ARG A 40 -9.40 -3.58 11.47
N ILE A 41 -9.53 -4.89 11.69
CA ILE A 41 -8.37 -5.79 11.82
C ILE A 41 -7.61 -5.87 10.48
N PHE A 42 -8.33 -5.94 9.36
CA PHE A 42 -7.72 -5.93 8.03
C PHE A 42 -6.95 -4.63 7.77
N LEU A 43 -7.55 -3.47 8.06
CA LEU A 43 -6.94 -2.15 7.93
C LEU A 43 -5.64 -2.05 8.74
N GLU A 44 -5.67 -2.47 10.00
CA GLU A 44 -4.50 -2.43 10.87
C GLU A 44 -3.36 -3.32 10.39
N ASN A 45 -3.69 -4.48 9.80
CA ASN A 45 -2.72 -5.42 9.27
C ASN A 45 -2.20 -5.05 7.89
N SER A 46 -2.81 -4.06 7.23
CA SER A 46 -2.55 -3.70 5.83
C SER A 46 -2.19 -2.22 5.64
N VAL A 47 -2.10 -1.43 6.72
CA VAL A 47 -1.86 0.03 6.67
C VAL A 47 -0.60 0.39 5.85
N ASP A 48 0.46 -0.41 5.95
CA ASP A 48 1.69 -0.21 5.18
C ASP A 48 1.46 -0.41 3.67
N GLN A 49 0.60 -1.37 3.27
CA GLN A 49 0.28 -1.60 1.85
C GLN A 49 -0.61 -0.50 1.27
N ILE A 50 -1.65 -0.12 2.02
CA ILE A 50 -2.59 0.93 1.61
C ILE A 50 -1.81 2.26 1.50
N PHE A 51 -0.99 2.59 2.51
CA PHE A 51 -0.19 3.80 2.51
C PHE A 51 0.83 3.83 1.38
N ARG A 52 1.53 2.71 1.14
CA ARG A 52 2.46 2.59 0.02
C ARG A 52 1.81 2.94 -1.30
N LYS A 53 0.62 2.40 -1.57
CA LYS A 53 -0.09 2.62 -2.84
C LYS A 53 -0.41 4.10 -2.99
N TYR A 54 -1.05 4.69 -1.98
CA TYR A 54 -1.26 6.14 -1.89
C TYR A 54 0.01 6.96 -2.14
N TYR A 55 1.11 6.63 -1.45
CA TYR A 55 2.36 7.39 -1.46
C TYR A 55 3.03 7.45 -2.85
N TYR A 56 2.78 6.44 -3.69
CA TYR A 56 3.30 6.35 -5.06
C TYR A 56 2.25 6.64 -6.13
N SER A 57 1.01 6.94 -5.75
CA SER A 57 -0.07 7.31 -6.68
C SER A 57 -0.11 8.80 -6.93
N ALA A 58 -0.66 9.17 -8.09
CA ALA A 58 -0.87 10.56 -8.46
C ALA A 58 -1.80 11.25 -7.45
N VAL A 59 -1.49 12.50 -7.11
CA VAL A 59 -2.43 13.39 -6.41
C VAL A 59 -3.14 14.32 -7.39
N GLN A 60 -2.58 14.50 -8.58
CA GLN A 60 -3.22 15.23 -9.66
C GLN A 60 -3.38 14.28 -10.86
N PRO A 61 -4.60 14.08 -11.40
CA PRO A 61 -4.87 13.15 -12.49
C PRO A 61 -3.96 13.36 -13.68
N GLU A 62 -3.54 12.27 -14.33
CA GLU A 62 -2.66 12.28 -15.51
C GLU A 62 -1.32 13.00 -15.29
N THR A 63 -0.86 13.12 -14.04
CA THR A 63 0.44 13.74 -13.73
C THR A 63 1.30 12.91 -12.80
N TYR A 64 2.62 13.04 -12.98
CA TYR A 64 3.63 12.38 -12.16
C TYR A 64 3.82 12.96 -10.75
N ILE A 65 2.84 13.73 -10.27
CA ILE A 65 2.89 14.38 -8.97
C ILE A 65 2.32 13.41 -7.96
N THR A 66 3.22 12.77 -7.22
CA THR A 66 2.89 11.84 -6.14
C THR A 66 3.49 12.35 -4.83
N PRO A 67 2.99 11.91 -3.66
CA PRO A 67 3.63 12.22 -2.38
C PRO A 67 5.13 11.93 -2.37
N ALA A 68 5.55 10.79 -2.94
CA ALA A 68 6.95 10.42 -3.08
C ALA A 68 7.76 11.39 -3.94
N ASN A 69 7.21 11.83 -5.08
CA ASN A 69 7.90 12.75 -5.97
C ASN A 69 7.97 14.17 -5.40
N ILE A 70 6.92 14.62 -4.69
CA ILE A 70 6.92 15.89 -3.94
C ILE A 70 8.08 15.91 -2.95
N MET A 71 8.15 14.90 -2.07
CA MET A 71 9.21 14.79 -1.08
C MET A 71 10.60 14.76 -1.74
N PHE A 72 10.76 13.93 -2.77
CA PHE A 72 12.00 13.82 -3.51
C PHE A 72 12.45 15.17 -4.11
N ARG A 73 11.52 15.95 -4.66
CA ARG A 73 11.82 17.26 -5.25
C ARG A 73 12.24 18.28 -4.20
N LEU A 74 11.57 18.30 -3.05
CA LEU A 74 11.95 19.17 -1.94
C LEU A 74 13.35 18.83 -1.43
N VAL A 75 13.70 17.54 -1.35
CA VAL A 75 15.05 17.10 -1.03
C VAL A 75 16.06 17.58 -2.07
N GLU A 76 15.76 17.44 -3.37
CA GLU A 76 16.64 17.97 -4.43
C GLU A 76 16.87 19.48 -4.29
N GLU A 77 15.85 20.26 -3.96
CA GLU A 77 15.95 21.71 -3.79
C GLU A 77 16.83 22.10 -2.60
N GLU A 78 16.63 21.47 -1.44
CA GLU A 78 17.39 21.75 -0.22
C GLU A 78 18.86 21.29 -0.31
N THR A 79 19.19 20.42 -1.27
CA THR A 79 20.54 19.87 -1.49
C THR A 79 21.26 20.49 -2.69
N ALA A 80 20.55 20.93 -3.74
CA ALA A 80 21.13 21.53 -4.94
C ALA A 80 21.97 22.80 -4.66
N GLY A 81 21.60 23.59 -3.65
CA GLY A 81 22.35 24.78 -3.25
C GLY A 81 23.71 24.50 -2.57
N LYS A 82 23.99 23.25 -2.18
CA LYS A 82 25.18 22.88 -1.40
C LYS A 82 26.27 22.17 -2.21
N THR A 83 25.96 21.69 -3.42
CA THR A 83 26.84 20.79 -4.20
C THR A 83 27.26 21.35 -5.55
N GLY A 84 26.76 22.52 -5.97
CA GLY A 84 27.20 23.21 -7.20
C GLY A 84 26.82 22.51 -8.51
N GLU A 85 26.25 21.31 -8.45
CA GLU A 85 25.76 20.54 -9.59
C GLU A 85 24.25 20.32 -9.46
N SER A 86 23.52 20.54 -10.56
CA SER A 86 22.09 20.27 -10.62
C SER A 86 21.82 18.76 -10.53
N GLY A 87 21.39 18.32 -9.36
CA GLY A 87 20.83 17.01 -9.08
C GLY A 87 21.37 16.43 -7.79
N MET A 88 20.51 15.71 -7.05
CA MET A 88 20.87 15.04 -5.81
C MET A 88 22.15 14.20 -5.99
N THR A 89 23.16 14.47 -5.16
CA THR A 89 24.39 13.67 -5.03
C THR A 89 24.43 13.03 -3.64
N GLY A 90 23.32 12.38 -3.26
CA GLY A 90 23.18 11.68 -1.99
C GLY A 90 23.03 10.18 -2.20
N ASP A 91 23.57 9.38 -1.30
CA ASP A 91 23.37 7.93 -1.23
C ASP A 91 22.29 7.57 -0.20
N PHE A 92 21.20 8.35 -0.18
CA PHE A 92 20.12 8.23 0.79
C PHE A 92 18.75 8.45 0.15
N ALA A 93 17.71 7.97 0.83
CA ALA A 93 16.31 8.18 0.48
C ALA A 93 15.50 8.51 1.75
N PHE A 94 14.61 9.49 1.65
CA PHE A 94 13.63 9.82 2.69
C PHE A 94 12.28 9.21 2.35
N PHE A 95 11.56 8.76 3.37
CA PHE A 95 10.21 8.22 3.22
C PHE A 95 9.44 8.32 4.54
N PRO A 96 8.14 8.63 4.49
CA PRO A 96 7.27 8.63 5.66
C PRO A 96 6.84 7.20 6.00
N LYS A 97 6.45 7.00 7.25
CA LYS A 97 5.82 5.76 7.72
C LYS A 97 4.64 6.08 8.62
N ILE A 98 3.53 5.38 8.39
CA ILE A 98 2.34 5.47 9.23
C ILE A 98 2.45 4.51 10.42
N ILE A 99 2.13 5.01 11.61
CA ILE A 99 2.15 4.27 12.86
C ILE A 99 0.78 4.37 13.52
N LEU A 100 0.15 3.22 13.70
CA LEU A 100 -1.10 3.07 14.42
C LEU A 100 -0.83 2.82 15.90
N LYS A 101 -1.22 3.74 16.78
CA LYS A 101 -1.07 3.60 18.22
C LYS A 101 -2.39 3.25 18.88
N LYS A 102 -2.40 2.13 19.60
CA LYS A 102 -3.56 1.65 20.35
C LYS A 102 -3.48 1.98 21.83
N GLN A 103 -4.63 2.31 22.42
CA GLN A 103 -4.81 2.44 23.86
C GLN A 103 -5.98 1.56 24.28
N LYS A 104 -5.75 0.67 25.26
CA LYS A 104 -6.76 -0.30 25.74
C LYS A 104 -7.41 -1.14 24.62
N GLY A 105 -6.63 -1.52 23.61
CA GLY A 105 -7.09 -2.35 22.49
C GLY A 105 -7.72 -1.58 21.32
N PHE A 106 -8.07 -0.30 21.51
CA PHE A 106 -8.65 0.55 20.47
C PHE A 106 -7.60 1.46 19.82
N LEU A 107 -7.74 1.73 18.53
CA LEU A 107 -6.93 2.76 17.87
C LEU A 107 -7.19 4.11 18.54
N SER A 108 -6.11 4.73 19.01
CA SER A 108 -6.16 5.99 19.76
C SER A 108 -5.53 7.15 19.01
N LYS A 109 -4.53 6.84 18.16
CA LYS A 109 -3.73 7.84 17.47
C LYS A 109 -3.19 7.24 16.18
N ILE A 110 -3.27 8.00 15.09
CA ILE A 110 -2.54 7.75 13.86
C ILE A 110 -1.40 8.75 13.81
N GLN A 111 -0.19 8.27 13.54
CA GLN A 111 0.98 9.12 13.41
C GLN A 111 1.69 8.87 12.10
N SER A 112 2.37 9.88 11.59
CA SER A 112 3.34 9.73 10.51
C SER A 112 4.70 10.24 10.94
N THR A 113 5.73 9.45 10.66
CA THR A 113 7.11 9.73 11.03
C THR A 113 8.00 9.67 9.81
N LEU A 114 8.84 10.69 9.62
CA LEU A 114 9.77 10.73 8.48
C LEU A 114 11.04 9.96 8.80
N HIS A 115 11.39 9.01 7.94
CA HIS A 115 12.57 8.17 8.04
C HIS A 115 13.52 8.40 6.86
N TYR A 116 14.76 7.95 7.03
CA TYR A 116 15.72 7.84 5.94
C TYR A 116 16.50 6.54 6.01
N VAL A 117 16.98 6.10 4.85
CA VAL A 117 17.95 5.01 4.70
C VAL A 117 19.12 5.46 3.83
N ASN A 118 20.28 4.85 4.02
CA ASN A 118 21.50 5.09 3.24
C ASN A 118 22.38 3.83 3.17
N THR A 119 23.60 3.97 2.66
CA THR A 119 24.56 2.85 2.53
C THR A 119 25.13 2.33 3.86
N GLU A 120 24.88 3.03 4.97
CA GLU A 120 25.37 2.68 6.31
C GLU A 120 24.25 2.15 7.23
N ARG A 121 23.01 2.63 7.06
CA ARG A 121 21.84 2.29 7.88
C ARG A 121 20.62 2.02 7.00
N HIS A 122 20.03 0.84 7.16
CA HIS A 122 18.89 0.42 6.35
C HIS A 122 17.94 -0.51 7.13
N TYR A 123 16.66 -0.11 7.28
CA TYR A 123 15.70 -0.85 8.13
C TYR A 123 15.48 -2.30 7.70
N MET A 124 15.37 -2.59 6.40
CA MET A 124 15.23 -3.98 5.94
C MET A 124 16.48 -4.83 6.20
N VAL A 125 17.67 -4.23 6.34
CA VAL A 125 18.88 -4.98 6.73
C VAL A 125 18.79 -5.38 8.20
N ASP A 126 18.44 -4.42 9.07
CA ASP A 126 18.26 -4.65 10.51
C ASP A 126 17.15 -5.69 10.78
N ASP A 127 16.04 -5.59 10.04
CA ASP A 127 14.92 -6.53 10.10
C ASP A 127 15.33 -7.92 9.60
N PHE A 128 16.15 -8.01 8.56
CA PHE A 128 16.61 -9.29 8.02
C PHE A 128 17.47 -10.05 9.02
N GLU A 129 18.39 -9.37 9.69
CA GLU A 129 19.18 -9.97 10.79
C GLU A 129 18.30 -10.42 11.95
N THR A 130 17.29 -9.62 12.29
CA THR A 130 16.31 -9.95 13.32
C THR A 130 15.51 -11.19 12.96
N VAL A 131 15.07 -11.31 11.70
CA VAL A 131 14.35 -12.48 11.18
C VAL A 131 15.24 -13.73 11.18
N LEU A 132 16.50 -13.62 10.77
CA LEU A 132 17.46 -14.73 10.85
C LEU A 132 17.64 -15.22 12.31
N LYS A 133 17.65 -14.30 13.28
CA LYS A 133 17.70 -14.66 14.70
C LYS A 133 16.42 -15.35 15.18
N ILE A 134 15.24 -14.81 14.83
CA ILE A 134 13.93 -15.39 15.20
C ILE A 134 13.78 -16.82 14.66
N CYS A 135 14.23 -17.06 13.43
CA CYS A 135 14.09 -18.36 12.76
C CYS A 135 15.22 -19.34 13.09
N GLY A 136 16.10 -19.03 14.05
CA GLY A 136 17.17 -19.94 14.48
C GLY A 136 16.64 -21.27 15.04
N GLU A 137 15.49 -21.23 15.71
CA GLU A 137 14.80 -22.42 16.27
C GLU A 137 13.74 -23.02 15.32
N GLY A 138 13.59 -22.43 14.13
CA GLY A 138 12.59 -22.81 13.14
C GLY A 138 11.29 -22.00 13.19
N LEU A 139 10.81 -21.67 11.99
CA LEU A 139 9.55 -20.98 11.73
C LEU A 139 8.65 -21.89 10.89
N LYS A 140 7.39 -22.10 11.30
CA LYS A 140 6.47 -22.87 10.46
C LYS A 140 6.08 -22.08 9.21
N VAL A 141 6.09 -22.78 8.10
CA VAL A 141 5.89 -22.22 6.77
C VAL A 141 5.11 -23.22 5.92
N ASN A 142 4.41 -22.74 4.90
CA ASN A 142 3.82 -23.61 3.90
C ASN A 142 4.88 -24.21 2.95
N ASP A 143 4.46 -25.02 1.97
CA ASP A 143 5.37 -25.66 1.01
C ASP A 143 6.18 -24.65 0.17
N PHE A 144 5.67 -23.42 -0.01
CA PHE A 144 6.35 -22.34 -0.72
C PHE A 144 7.32 -21.53 0.15
N GLY A 145 7.31 -21.73 1.48
CA GLY A 145 8.14 -20.98 2.42
C GLY A 145 7.48 -19.72 2.99
N ILE A 146 6.16 -19.56 2.84
CA ILE A 146 5.39 -18.46 3.43
C ILE A 146 5.11 -18.76 4.90
N PRO A 147 5.38 -17.83 5.84
CA PRO A 147 5.05 -17.99 7.25
C PRO A 147 3.56 -18.28 7.47
N GLU A 148 3.27 -19.30 8.30
CA GLU A 148 1.91 -19.57 8.76
C GLU A 148 1.38 -18.42 9.64
N ASP A 149 0.05 -18.23 9.67
CA ASP A 149 -0.56 -17.13 10.43
C ASP A 149 -0.31 -17.22 11.94
N SER A 150 -0.25 -18.44 12.47
CA SER A 150 0.09 -18.70 13.88
C SER A 150 1.50 -18.22 14.28
N GLU A 151 2.41 -18.04 13.31
CA GLU A 151 3.79 -17.67 13.54
C GLU A 151 4.01 -16.15 13.47
N ARG A 152 3.06 -15.37 12.95
CA ARG A 152 3.22 -13.91 12.71
C ARG A 152 3.51 -13.12 13.97
N LYS A 153 2.94 -13.54 15.10
CA LYS A 153 3.20 -12.93 16.43
C LYS A 153 4.69 -12.96 16.82
N LYS A 154 5.50 -13.82 16.20
CA LYS A 154 6.95 -13.84 16.45
C LYS A 154 7.67 -12.60 15.91
N PHE A 155 7.12 -11.96 14.87
CA PHE A 155 7.67 -10.76 14.21
C PHE A 155 7.10 -9.45 14.74
N LYS A 156 5.84 -9.49 15.23
CA LYS A 156 5.11 -8.32 15.71
C LYS A 156 5.95 -7.51 16.71
N ASP A 157 5.97 -6.20 16.51
CA ASP A 157 6.72 -5.21 17.31
C ASP A 157 8.25 -5.40 17.37
N LYS A 158 8.82 -6.30 16.55
CA LYS A 158 10.27 -6.54 16.46
C LYS A 158 10.89 -6.08 15.14
N LEU A 159 10.07 -5.94 14.11
CA LEU A 159 10.50 -5.49 12.79
C LEU A 159 10.02 -4.06 12.57
N PHE A 160 10.73 -3.33 11.71
CA PHE A 160 10.33 -2.00 11.31
C PHE A 160 8.97 -2.04 10.61
N PHE A 161 8.80 -2.80 9.53
CA PHE A 161 7.48 -2.92 8.91
C PHE A 161 6.63 -3.97 9.64
N ASN A 162 5.38 -3.62 9.93
CA ASN A 162 4.43 -4.51 10.61
C ASN A 162 3.35 -4.96 9.63
N ASP A 163 3.79 -5.63 8.57
CA ASP A 163 2.95 -6.01 7.44
C ASP A 163 3.10 -7.50 7.12
N ARG A 164 1.96 -8.15 6.85
CA ARG A 164 1.89 -9.58 6.55
C ARG A 164 2.71 -9.92 5.30
N HIS A 165 2.67 -9.07 4.28
CA HIS A 165 3.38 -9.30 3.04
C HIS A 165 4.90 -9.07 3.18
N TYR A 166 5.32 -8.06 3.95
CA TYR A 166 6.71 -7.83 4.33
C TYR A 166 7.34 -9.08 4.98
N TYR A 167 6.62 -9.72 5.91
CA TYR A 167 7.09 -10.94 6.56
C TYR A 167 7.25 -12.10 5.57
N ASN A 168 6.36 -12.19 4.58
CA ASN A 168 6.47 -13.19 3.53
C ASN A 168 7.71 -12.89 2.68
N THR A 169 7.88 -11.65 2.22
CA THR A 169 9.03 -11.21 1.41
C THR A 169 10.35 -11.51 2.10
N ILE A 170 10.51 -11.10 3.36
CA ILE A 170 11.81 -11.19 4.05
C ILE A 170 12.22 -12.65 4.30
N VAL A 171 11.25 -13.53 4.60
CA VAL A 171 11.49 -14.97 4.77
C VAL A 171 11.78 -15.65 3.43
N LEU A 172 11.02 -15.33 2.38
CA LEU A 172 11.26 -15.89 1.04
C LEU A 172 12.63 -15.50 0.48
N VAL A 173 13.06 -14.25 0.72
CA VAL A 173 14.41 -13.75 0.39
C VAL A 173 15.47 -14.53 1.17
N ALA A 174 15.28 -14.76 2.47
CA ALA A 174 16.22 -15.53 3.28
C ALA A 174 16.37 -16.98 2.82
N ILE A 175 15.26 -17.61 2.42
CA ILE A 175 15.25 -18.95 1.82
C ILE A 175 15.95 -18.93 0.46
N GLY A 176 15.61 -17.98 -0.41
CA GLY A 176 16.18 -17.86 -1.76
C GLY A 176 17.70 -17.70 -1.75
N LEU A 177 18.21 -16.88 -0.82
CA LEU A 177 19.66 -16.66 -0.64
C LEU A 177 20.36 -17.82 0.09
N GLY A 178 19.63 -18.80 0.61
CA GLY A 178 20.16 -19.95 1.35
C GLY A 178 20.60 -19.62 2.78
N TYR A 179 20.25 -18.45 3.30
CA TYR A 179 20.44 -18.10 4.72
C TYR A 179 19.40 -18.78 5.62
N MET A 180 18.30 -19.24 5.04
CA MET A 180 17.40 -20.22 5.63
C MET A 180 17.30 -21.45 4.72
N LYS A 181 17.01 -22.61 5.31
CA LYS A 181 16.66 -23.83 4.59
C LYS A 181 15.29 -24.32 5.04
N MET A 182 14.55 -24.91 4.10
CA MET A 182 13.30 -25.61 4.37
C MET A 182 13.61 -27.03 4.86
N VAL A 183 13.04 -27.43 5.98
CA VAL A 183 13.16 -28.76 6.59
C VAL A 183 11.77 -29.30 6.87
N LYS A 184 11.53 -30.56 6.50
CA LYS A 184 10.28 -31.25 6.82
C LYS A 184 10.45 -32.03 8.13
N GLU A 185 9.70 -31.65 9.15
CA GLU A 185 9.66 -32.35 10.44
C GLU A 185 8.24 -32.85 10.71
N LYS A 186 8.08 -34.19 10.72
CA LYS A 186 6.77 -34.85 10.80
C LYS A 186 5.84 -34.33 9.68
N ASN A 187 4.73 -33.67 10.05
CA ASN A 187 3.73 -33.10 9.15
C ASN A 187 3.85 -31.57 9.02
N LYS A 188 5.00 -30.98 9.34
CA LYS A 188 5.22 -29.53 9.30
C LYS A 188 6.46 -29.20 8.47
N ASN A 189 6.39 -28.12 7.70
CA ASN A 189 7.57 -27.54 7.07
C ASN A 189 8.09 -26.40 7.95
N LEU A 190 9.40 -26.37 8.16
CA LEU A 190 10.09 -25.37 8.95
C LEU A 190 11.12 -24.65 8.09
N ALA A 191 11.15 -23.32 8.15
CA ALA A 191 12.28 -22.52 7.69
C ALA A 191 13.24 -22.30 8.86
N ILE A 192 14.49 -22.75 8.71
CA ILE A 192 15.51 -22.70 9.77
C ILE A 192 16.74 -21.96 9.26
N THR A 193 17.25 -21.00 10.05
CA THR A 193 18.47 -20.27 9.75
C THR A 193 19.68 -21.19 9.61
N THR A 194 20.52 -20.94 8.61
CA THR A 194 21.71 -21.73 8.29
C THR A 194 22.98 -21.03 8.77
N GLN A 195 24.10 -21.78 8.87
CA GLN A 195 25.42 -21.20 9.15
C GLN A 195 25.87 -20.20 8.07
N LYS A 196 25.32 -20.27 6.86
CA LYS A 196 25.60 -19.29 5.79
C LYS A 196 25.19 -17.87 6.21
N SER A 197 24.23 -17.74 7.14
CA SER A 197 23.80 -16.42 7.65
C SER A 197 24.94 -15.63 8.29
N ASP A 198 25.98 -16.29 8.81
CA ASP A 198 27.18 -15.63 9.33
C ASP A 198 27.90 -14.82 8.24
N GLU A 199 27.85 -15.26 6.97
CA GLU A 199 28.40 -14.50 5.85
C GLU A 199 27.67 -13.16 5.70
N PHE A 200 26.33 -13.17 5.78
CA PHE A 200 25.52 -11.96 5.68
C PHE A 200 25.84 -11.01 6.84
N ILE A 201 25.81 -11.49 8.08
CA ILE A 201 26.03 -10.69 9.28
C ILE A 201 27.36 -9.93 9.22
N ASN A 202 28.40 -10.56 8.67
CA ASN A 202 29.74 -9.98 8.56
C ASN A 202 29.95 -9.05 7.35
N MET A 203 28.96 -8.87 6.47
CA MET A 203 29.03 -7.91 5.36
C MET A 203 28.84 -6.46 5.83
N THR A 204 29.33 -5.52 5.03
CA THR A 204 28.96 -4.10 5.16
C THR A 204 27.48 -3.92 4.82
N THR A 205 26.83 -2.89 5.37
CA THR A 205 25.42 -2.57 5.07
C THR A 205 25.17 -2.43 3.56
N GLU A 206 26.05 -1.73 2.82
CA GLU A 206 25.94 -1.63 1.35
C GLU A 206 25.90 -3.01 0.65
N ASN A 207 26.76 -3.94 1.07
CA ASN A 207 26.79 -5.28 0.49
C ASN A 207 25.58 -6.13 0.93
N LYS A 208 25.10 -5.95 2.16
CA LYS A 208 23.84 -6.54 2.63
C LYS A 208 22.67 -6.07 1.77
N ILE A 209 22.57 -4.78 1.49
CA ILE A 209 21.55 -4.21 0.59
C ILE A 209 21.62 -4.86 -0.79
N LYS A 210 22.81 -4.93 -1.41
CA LYS A 210 23.01 -5.58 -2.73
C LYS A 210 22.58 -7.05 -2.72
N CYS A 211 22.91 -7.78 -1.67
CA CYS A 211 22.51 -9.18 -1.49
C CYS A 211 20.98 -9.34 -1.37
N LEU A 212 20.32 -8.45 -0.62
CA LEU A 212 18.86 -8.44 -0.50
C LEU A 212 18.17 -8.16 -1.84
N VAL A 213 18.71 -7.25 -2.66
CA VAL A 213 18.18 -6.99 -4.01
C VAL A 213 18.22 -8.25 -4.87
N ASP A 214 19.35 -8.96 -4.85
CA ASP A 214 19.47 -10.24 -5.56
C ASP A 214 18.43 -11.26 -5.09
N GLY A 215 18.23 -11.37 -3.78
CA GLY A 215 17.25 -12.30 -3.21
C GLY A 215 15.79 -11.93 -3.52
N ILE A 216 15.48 -10.63 -3.60
CA ILE A 216 14.16 -10.13 -4.03
C ILE A 216 13.91 -10.52 -5.48
N ILE A 217 14.88 -10.29 -6.37
CA ILE A 217 14.79 -10.65 -7.79
C ILE A 217 14.60 -12.16 -7.96
N GLU A 218 15.37 -12.97 -7.24
CA GLU A 218 15.26 -14.44 -7.28
C GLU A 218 13.91 -14.92 -6.75
N SER A 219 13.39 -14.30 -5.68
CA SER A 219 12.06 -14.62 -5.13
C SER A 219 10.94 -14.27 -6.11
N PHE A 220 11.02 -13.11 -6.77
CA PHE A 220 10.06 -12.70 -7.81
C PHE A 220 10.07 -13.68 -8.99
N ILE A 221 11.26 -14.03 -9.50
CA ILE A 221 11.39 -14.98 -10.61
C ILE A 221 10.76 -16.32 -10.20
N ARG A 222 11.17 -16.89 -9.06
CA ARG A 222 10.66 -18.17 -8.57
C ARG A 222 9.14 -18.15 -8.44
N ALA A 223 8.58 -17.17 -7.73
CA ALA A 223 7.15 -17.05 -7.53
C ALA A 223 6.40 -17.00 -8.87
N SER A 224 6.86 -16.15 -9.78
CA SER A 224 6.22 -15.94 -11.08
C SER A 224 6.30 -17.17 -11.98
N THR A 225 7.43 -17.88 -12.01
CA THR A 225 7.61 -19.06 -12.87
C THR A 225 6.94 -20.30 -12.31
N GLU A 226 6.82 -20.43 -10.98
CA GLU A 226 6.02 -21.50 -10.37
C GLU A 226 4.53 -21.33 -10.68
N GLN A 227 4.03 -20.08 -10.63
CA GLN A 227 2.65 -19.78 -10.99
C GLN A 227 2.40 -19.82 -12.51
N PHE A 228 3.36 -19.34 -13.31
CA PHE A 228 3.27 -19.26 -14.77
C PHE A 228 4.51 -19.86 -15.44
N PRO A 229 4.61 -21.20 -15.58
CA PRO A 229 5.80 -21.86 -16.14
C PRO A 229 6.22 -21.36 -17.53
N LYS A 230 5.26 -20.89 -18.35
CA LYS A 230 5.55 -20.32 -19.68
C LYS A 230 6.46 -19.08 -19.65
N LEU A 231 6.52 -18.38 -18.51
CA LEU A 231 7.34 -17.18 -18.35
C LEU A 231 8.82 -17.48 -18.09
N GLU A 232 9.22 -18.73 -17.83
CA GLU A 232 10.63 -19.11 -17.60
C GLU A 232 11.57 -18.69 -18.73
N LYS A 233 11.06 -18.63 -19.97
CA LYS A 233 11.86 -18.19 -21.13
C LYS A 233 12.23 -16.71 -21.07
N PHE A 234 11.42 -15.87 -20.40
CA PHE A 234 11.59 -14.42 -20.28
C PHE A 234 12.18 -14.01 -18.93
N LEU A 235 11.66 -14.58 -17.84
CA LEU A 235 12.00 -14.23 -16.46
C LEU A 235 13.32 -14.89 -16.02
N LYS A 236 14.42 -14.36 -16.55
CA LYS A 236 15.78 -14.72 -16.14
C LYS A 236 16.38 -13.59 -15.32
N LYS A 237 17.28 -13.93 -14.39
CA LYS A 237 17.97 -12.96 -13.52
C LYS A 237 18.56 -11.78 -14.32
N ASN A 238 19.20 -12.05 -15.45
CA ASN A 238 19.77 -11.00 -16.32
C ASN A 238 18.69 -10.10 -16.96
N THR A 239 17.54 -10.66 -17.34
CA THR A 239 16.42 -9.90 -17.90
C THR A 239 15.84 -8.95 -16.87
N VAL A 240 15.56 -9.46 -15.66
CA VAL A 240 15.01 -8.65 -14.56
C VAL A 240 15.98 -7.55 -14.13
N TRP A 241 17.28 -7.88 -14.02
CA TRP A 241 18.31 -6.87 -13.76
C TRP A 241 18.40 -5.81 -14.86
N LYS A 242 18.23 -6.18 -16.13
CA LYS A 242 18.24 -5.22 -17.25
C LYS A 242 17.06 -4.24 -17.12
N ILE A 243 15.88 -4.73 -16.75
CA ILE A 243 14.70 -3.91 -16.51
C ILE A 243 15.00 -2.93 -15.38
N ILE A 244 15.34 -3.43 -14.17
CA ILE A 244 15.59 -2.59 -12.98
C ILE A 244 16.66 -1.51 -13.23
N LYS A 245 17.71 -1.85 -13.98
CA LYS A 245 18.81 -0.91 -14.31
C LYS A 245 18.41 0.14 -15.35
N ASN A 246 17.36 -0.12 -16.14
CA ASN A 246 16.91 0.75 -17.21
C ASN A 246 15.38 0.90 -17.18
N PRO A 247 14.86 1.77 -16.31
CA PRO A 247 13.41 1.95 -16.14
C PRO A 247 12.68 2.24 -17.46
N SER A 248 13.31 2.95 -18.40
CA SER A 248 12.72 3.24 -19.72
C SER A 248 12.50 2.02 -20.62
N SER A 249 12.95 0.82 -20.25
CA SER A 249 12.69 -0.43 -20.97
C SER A 249 11.57 -1.28 -20.34
N PHE A 250 10.88 -0.76 -19.33
CA PHE A 250 9.82 -1.47 -18.66
C PHE A 250 8.61 -1.72 -19.57
N SER A 251 8.18 -0.71 -20.34
CA SER A 251 7.08 -0.86 -21.32
C SER A 251 7.36 -1.99 -22.32
N ASP A 252 8.55 -2.00 -22.95
CA ASP A 252 8.94 -3.05 -23.90
C ASP A 252 8.89 -4.47 -23.27
N PHE A 253 9.22 -4.57 -21.98
CA PHE A 253 9.12 -5.82 -21.25
C PHE A 253 7.66 -6.24 -21.05
N LEU A 254 6.77 -5.31 -20.68
CA LEU A 254 5.35 -5.59 -20.54
C LEU A 254 4.71 -6.01 -21.87
N ASP A 255 5.08 -5.36 -22.98
CA ASP A 255 4.60 -5.75 -24.31
C ASP A 255 4.98 -7.20 -24.64
N THR A 256 6.22 -7.60 -24.33
CA THR A 256 6.69 -8.97 -24.51
C THR A 256 5.88 -9.97 -23.67
N ILE A 257 5.52 -9.60 -22.44
CA ILE A 257 4.70 -10.45 -21.57
C ILE A 257 3.26 -10.53 -22.07
N ASN A 258 2.67 -9.40 -22.46
CA ASN A 258 1.31 -9.31 -22.98
C ASN A 258 1.14 -10.21 -24.22
N ASP A 259 2.10 -10.18 -25.14
CA ASP A 259 2.16 -11.06 -26.31
C ASP A 259 2.17 -12.55 -25.92
N GLU A 260 2.87 -12.92 -24.84
CA GLU A 260 2.90 -14.31 -24.34
C GLU A 260 1.57 -14.75 -23.69
N PHE A 261 0.85 -13.81 -23.09
CA PHE A 261 -0.52 -14.05 -22.64
C PHE A 261 -1.54 -13.94 -23.78
N GLY A 262 -1.11 -13.63 -25.02
CA GLY A 262 -2.00 -13.53 -26.17
C GLY A 262 -2.94 -12.33 -26.09
N ILE A 263 -2.54 -11.27 -25.36
CA ILE A 263 -3.30 -10.04 -25.19
C ILE A 263 -2.60 -8.96 -26.00
N SER A 264 -3.19 -8.57 -27.11
CA SER A 264 -2.66 -7.49 -27.94
C SER A 264 -3.22 -6.15 -27.45
N PHE A 265 -2.35 -5.28 -26.94
CA PHE A 265 -2.73 -3.92 -26.54
C PHE A 265 -3.29 -3.10 -27.72
N GLU A 266 -2.81 -3.37 -28.93
CA GLU A 266 -3.30 -2.75 -30.18
C GLU A 266 -4.77 -3.11 -30.47
N LEU A 267 -5.22 -4.33 -30.12
CA LEU A 267 -6.63 -4.72 -30.24
C LEU A 267 -7.51 -3.99 -29.21
N ILE A 268 -7.02 -3.84 -27.98
CA ILE A 268 -7.71 -3.11 -26.90
C ILE A 268 -7.82 -1.62 -27.26
N GLU A 269 -6.71 -1.00 -27.67
CA GLU A 269 -6.66 0.42 -28.05
C GLU A 269 -7.55 0.71 -29.27
N LYS A 270 -7.54 -0.16 -30.30
CA LYS A 270 -8.45 -0.04 -31.44
C LYS A 270 -9.92 -0.12 -31.03
N ALA A 271 -10.24 -0.91 -30.02
CA ALA A 271 -11.61 -1.05 -29.58
C ALA A 271 -12.10 0.10 -28.69
N ILE A 272 -11.24 0.62 -27.82
CA ILE A 272 -11.57 1.74 -26.93
C ILE A 272 -11.64 3.06 -27.71
N TYR A 273 -10.70 3.29 -28.63
CA TYR A 273 -10.50 4.62 -29.21
C TYR A 273 -10.93 4.77 -30.68
N LYS A 274 -11.25 3.69 -31.42
CA LYS A 274 -11.53 3.78 -32.87
C LYS A 274 -12.91 3.36 -33.35
N ASN A 275 -13.86 2.98 -32.49
CA ASN A 275 -15.21 2.65 -32.94
C ASN A 275 -16.24 3.71 -32.55
N GLU A 276 -16.80 4.39 -33.57
CA GLU A 276 -18.02 5.23 -33.49
C GLU A 276 -19.28 4.42 -33.12
N TYR A 277 -19.16 3.11 -32.89
CA TYR A 277 -20.22 2.23 -32.39
C TYR A 277 -19.83 1.72 -31.00
N GLY A 278 -20.20 2.54 -30.01
CA GLY A 278 -19.90 2.36 -28.60
C GLY A 278 -20.64 1.21 -27.91
N ILE A 279 -20.14 0.87 -26.73
CA ILE A 279 -20.75 0.05 -25.67
C ILE A 279 -20.92 -1.45 -25.98
N GLU A 280 -21.47 -1.86 -27.14
CA GLU A 280 -21.67 -3.30 -27.45
C GLU A 280 -20.35 -4.05 -27.66
N ASN A 281 -19.36 -3.41 -28.30
CA ASN A 281 -18.02 -3.98 -28.44
C ASN A 281 -17.23 -3.96 -27.11
N LEU A 282 -17.52 -3.01 -26.22
CA LEU A 282 -16.91 -2.96 -24.88
C LEU A 282 -17.45 -4.09 -24.00
N LYS A 283 -18.75 -4.41 -24.06
CA LYS A 283 -19.29 -5.62 -23.40
C LYS A 283 -18.68 -6.89 -23.97
N GLN A 284 -18.58 -7.05 -25.29
CA GLN A 284 -17.92 -8.22 -25.87
C GLN A 284 -16.43 -8.32 -25.49
N ILE A 285 -15.72 -7.20 -25.35
CA ILE A 285 -14.32 -7.20 -24.92
C ILE A 285 -14.20 -7.44 -23.42
N HIS A 286 -15.10 -6.88 -22.62
CA HIS A 286 -15.21 -7.15 -21.20
C HIS A 286 -15.50 -8.64 -20.95
N ASP A 287 -16.46 -9.23 -21.67
CA ASP A 287 -16.76 -10.66 -21.64
C ASP A 287 -15.58 -11.48 -22.17
N THR A 288 -14.91 -11.04 -23.25
CA THR A 288 -13.68 -11.69 -23.75
C THR A 288 -12.52 -11.57 -22.77
N LEU A 289 -12.42 -10.51 -21.96
CA LEU A 289 -11.36 -10.32 -20.97
C LEU A 289 -11.67 -11.09 -19.67
N LEU A 290 -12.93 -11.20 -19.28
CA LEU A 290 -13.35 -11.98 -18.11
C LEU A 290 -13.38 -13.49 -18.41
N ASP A 291 -13.81 -13.89 -19.60
CA ASP A 291 -13.91 -15.30 -20.02
C ASP A 291 -12.60 -15.85 -20.62
N ASN A 292 -11.59 -15.01 -20.85
CA ASN A 292 -10.27 -15.46 -21.32
C ASN A 292 -9.36 -15.76 -20.12
N PRO A 293 -9.00 -17.04 -19.89
CA PRO A 293 -8.10 -17.41 -18.81
C PRO A 293 -6.76 -16.68 -18.85
N SER A 294 -6.31 -16.26 -20.04
CA SER A 294 -5.05 -15.54 -20.18
C SER A 294 -5.10 -14.11 -19.63
N SER A 295 -6.24 -13.45 -19.68
CA SER A 295 -6.43 -12.10 -19.13
C SER A 295 -6.37 -12.10 -17.62
N PHE A 296 -7.06 -13.05 -16.99
CA PHE A 296 -6.97 -13.27 -15.56
C PHE A 296 -5.53 -13.62 -15.14
N GLN A 297 -4.84 -14.48 -15.89
CA GLN A 297 -3.43 -14.79 -15.62
C GLN A 297 -2.52 -13.56 -15.76
N LEU A 298 -2.77 -12.68 -16.74
CA LEU A 298 -2.02 -11.43 -16.88
C LEU A 298 -2.23 -10.50 -15.69
N VAL A 299 -3.48 -10.30 -15.25
CA VAL A 299 -3.80 -9.50 -14.05
C VAL A 299 -3.08 -10.06 -12.83
N LEU A 300 -3.14 -11.37 -12.62
CA LEU A 300 -2.41 -12.02 -11.53
C LEU A 300 -0.89 -11.80 -11.64
N PHE A 301 -0.31 -11.91 -12.84
CA PHE A 301 1.11 -11.63 -13.05
C PHE A 301 1.47 -10.16 -12.76
N MET A 302 0.61 -9.21 -13.16
CA MET A 302 0.76 -7.78 -12.86
C MET A 302 0.74 -7.51 -11.34
N MET A 303 -0.16 -8.17 -10.61
CA MET A 303 -0.18 -8.12 -9.14
C MET A 303 1.11 -8.73 -8.54
N MET A 304 1.61 -9.83 -9.11
CA MET A 304 2.85 -10.48 -8.65
C MET A 304 4.10 -9.64 -8.91
N LEU A 305 4.17 -8.93 -10.03
CA LEU A 305 5.21 -7.94 -10.30
C LEU A 305 5.26 -6.91 -9.17
N ASP A 306 4.11 -6.38 -8.82
CA ASP A 306 4.03 -5.37 -7.78
C ASP A 306 4.35 -5.94 -6.39
N MET A 307 3.74 -7.06 -6.05
CA MET A 307 3.88 -7.74 -4.77
C MET A 307 5.31 -8.22 -4.52
N TYR A 308 5.96 -8.89 -5.48
CA TYR A 308 7.26 -9.52 -5.26
C TYR A 308 8.46 -8.71 -5.77
N LEU A 309 8.26 -7.68 -6.60
CA LEU A 309 9.36 -6.88 -7.17
C LEU A 309 9.28 -5.39 -6.81
N PHE A 310 8.18 -4.72 -7.14
CA PHE A 310 8.11 -3.26 -6.97
C PHE A 310 7.89 -2.82 -5.52
N THR A 311 7.02 -3.51 -4.78
CA THR A 311 6.83 -3.25 -3.34
C THR A 311 8.13 -3.45 -2.58
N PRO A 312 8.87 -4.57 -2.74
CA PRO A 312 10.09 -4.76 -1.98
C PRO A 312 11.21 -3.81 -2.38
N LEU A 313 11.44 -3.58 -3.67
CA LEU A 313 12.50 -2.66 -4.11
C LEU A 313 12.14 -1.19 -3.84
N GLY A 314 10.86 -0.85 -3.89
CA GLY A 314 10.34 0.51 -3.73
C GLY A 314 10.13 0.88 -2.28
N TYR A 315 9.10 0.32 -1.64
CA TYR A 315 8.69 0.75 -0.30
C TYR A 315 9.60 0.19 0.82
N TYR A 316 10.04 -1.07 0.73
CA TYR A 316 10.87 -1.65 1.79
C TYR A 316 12.35 -1.29 1.68
N MET A 317 12.87 -1.25 0.45
CA MET A 317 14.29 -0.99 0.18
C MET A 317 14.59 0.45 -0.25
N GLN A 318 13.57 1.24 -0.65
CA GLN A 318 13.74 2.63 -1.08
C GLN A 318 14.79 2.80 -2.19
N LEU A 319 14.91 1.80 -3.08
CA LEU A 319 15.86 1.82 -4.21
C LEU A 319 15.20 2.27 -5.51
N ILE A 320 13.91 2.02 -5.65
CA ILE A 320 13.12 2.48 -6.78
C ILE A 320 11.93 3.30 -6.29
N LYS A 321 11.32 4.05 -7.20
CA LYS A 321 10.10 4.80 -6.99
C LYS A 321 9.09 4.33 -8.04
N PRO A 322 8.23 3.37 -7.70
CA PRO A 322 7.10 3.03 -8.54
C PRO A 322 6.19 4.25 -8.72
N TYR A 323 5.46 4.30 -9.82
CA TYR A 323 4.51 5.36 -10.13
C TYR A 323 3.19 4.73 -10.58
N TYR A 324 2.10 5.12 -9.91
CA TYR A 324 0.74 4.81 -10.31
C TYR A 324 0.08 6.10 -10.81
N SER A 325 -0.35 6.10 -12.06
CA SER A 325 -0.86 7.28 -12.77
C SER A 325 -2.26 7.71 -12.34
N ASN A 326 -3.03 6.76 -11.81
CA ASN A 326 -4.36 7.03 -11.29
C ASN A 326 -4.29 7.70 -9.92
N VAL A 327 -5.20 8.64 -9.68
CA VAL A 327 -5.42 9.17 -8.35
C VAL A 327 -5.94 8.06 -7.45
N TYR A 328 -5.34 7.89 -6.28
CA TYR A 328 -5.73 6.82 -5.39
C TYR A 328 -6.94 7.21 -4.54
N ASN A 329 -8.09 6.64 -4.90
CA ASN A 329 -9.34 6.71 -4.13
C ASN A 329 -9.38 5.56 -3.11
N ILE A 330 -8.96 5.87 -1.88
CA ILE A 330 -8.84 4.86 -0.80
C ILE A 330 -10.21 4.26 -0.46
N VAL A 331 -11.26 5.09 -0.46
CA VAL A 331 -12.63 4.68 -0.14
C VAL A 331 -13.15 3.65 -1.13
N MET A 332 -13.02 3.93 -2.43
CA MET A 332 -13.50 3.04 -3.49
C MET A 332 -12.76 1.69 -3.47
N GLU A 333 -11.43 1.70 -3.38
CA GLU A 333 -10.67 0.45 -3.36
C GLU A 333 -10.95 -0.39 -2.09
N LEU A 334 -11.01 0.25 -0.92
CA LEU A 334 -11.25 -0.49 0.32
C LEU A 334 -12.69 -0.98 0.41
N GLY A 335 -13.68 -0.26 -0.12
CA GLY A 335 -15.05 -0.75 -0.25
C GLY A 335 -15.13 -2.04 -1.07
N GLN A 336 -14.47 -2.09 -2.23
CA GLN A 336 -14.37 -3.32 -3.04
C GLN A 336 -13.61 -4.43 -2.30
N THR A 337 -12.55 -4.08 -1.58
CA THR A 337 -11.73 -5.03 -0.81
C THR A 337 -12.54 -5.66 0.33
N PHE A 338 -13.35 -4.88 1.04
CA PHE A 338 -14.20 -5.35 2.15
C PHE A 338 -15.30 -6.29 1.68
N ASN A 339 -15.88 -6.06 0.50
CA ASN A 339 -16.87 -6.97 -0.09
C ASN A 339 -16.32 -8.40 -0.27
N ILE A 340 -15.02 -8.54 -0.55
CA ILE A 340 -14.37 -9.84 -0.75
C ILE A 340 -13.73 -10.37 0.54
N LEU A 341 -13.50 -9.51 1.54
CA LEU A 341 -12.80 -9.84 2.77
C LEU A 341 -13.42 -11.03 3.50
N LYS A 342 -14.77 -11.02 3.63
CA LYS A 342 -15.55 -12.05 4.33
C LYS A 342 -15.48 -13.41 3.65
N GLU A 343 -15.31 -13.44 2.33
CA GLU A 343 -15.22 -14.68 1.56
C GLU A 343 -13.79 -15.19 1.46
N ASN A 344 -12.83 -14.27 1.26
CA ASN A 344 -11.44 -14.63 0.99
C ASN A 344 -10.47 -13.50 1.36
N TYR A 345 -9.98 -13.56 2.60
CA TYR A 345 -8.94 -12.65 3.11
C TYR A 345 -7.72 -12.53 2.19
N SER A 346 -7.26 -13.65 1.59
CA SER A 346 -6.07 -13.61 0.73
C SER A 346 -6.35 -12.90 -0.59
N ALA A 347 -7.55 -13.04 -1.16
CA ALA A 347 -7.94 -12.33 -2.36
C ALA A 347 -8.09 -10.83 -2.07
N ALA A 348 -8.82 -10.48 -1.01
CA ALA A 348 -8.98 -9.09 -0.55
C ALA A 348 -7.62 -8.39 -0.35
N ARG A 349 -6.69 -9.04 0.36
CA ARG A 349 -5.32 -8.48 0.53
C ARG A 349 -4.60 -8.31 -0.80
N ASN A 350 -4.74 -9.25 -1.72
CA ASN A 350 -4.03 -9.18 -3.00
C ASN A 350 -4.52 -8.00 -3.86
N MET A 351 -5.77 -7.55 -3.71
CA MET A 351 -6.32 -6.38 -4.42
C MET A 351 -5.58 -5.07 -4.09
N LEU A 352 -4.88 -5.01 -2.95
CA LEU A 352 -4.04 -3.86 -2.58
C LEU A 352 -2.78 -3.74 -3.46
N PHE A 353 -2.48 -4.73 -4.31
CA PHE A 353 -1.36 -4.70 -5.25
C PHE A 353 -1.84 -4.41 -6.66
N ALA A 354 -1.13 -3.51 -7.34
CA ALA A 354 -1.38 -3.16 -8.72
C ALA A 354 -0.04 -2.88 -9.41
N MET A 355 0.09 -3.21 -10.68
CA MET A 355 1.33 -2.91 -11.40
C MET A 355 1.52 -1.39 -11.55
N PRO A 356 2.72 -0.85 -11.28
CA PRO A 356 2.99 0.55 -11.57
C PRO A 356 3.06 0.79 -13.08
N ASP A 357 2.66 1.97 -13.53
CA ASP A 357 2.76 2.35 -14.95
C ASP A 357 4.23 2.57 -15.35
N GLU A 358 4.99 3.20 -14.46
CA GLU A 358 6.40 3.52 -14.65
C GLU A 358 7.16 3.44 -13.31
N TYR A 359 8.47 3.58 -13.36
CA TYR A 359 9.28 3.81 -12.15
C TYR A 359 10.57 4.55 -12.48
N ASP A 360 11.24 5.04 -11.43
CA ASP A 360 12.59 5.61 -11.46
C ASP A 360 13.46 5.01 -10.35
N LEU A 361 14.78 5.16 -10.44
CA LEU A 361 15.66 4.87 -9.31
C LEU A 361 15.68 6.05 -8.32
N THR A 362 15.74 5.74 -7.02
CA THR A 362 16.13 6.74 -6.01
C THR A 362 17.64 7.00 -6.08
N PRO A 363 18.18 8.05 -5.42
CA PRO A 363 19.62 8.26 -5.33
C PRO A 363 20.36 7.09 -4.66
N LEU A 364 19.75 6.49 -3.63
CA LEU A 364 20.24 5.24 -3.04
C LEU A 364 20.20 4.10 -4.07
N GLY A 365 19.13 3.99 -4.86
CA GLY A 365 19.02 3.07 -5.99
C GLY A 365 20.14 3.23 -7.00
N GLU A 366 20.41 4.45 -7.46
CA GLU A 366 21.50 4.75 -8.39
C GLU A 366 22.86 4.36 -7.80
N LYS A 367 23.07 4.62 -6.51
CA LYS A 367 24.28 4.20 -5.78
C LYS A 367 24.43 2.68 -5.74
N ILE A 368 23.37 1.95 -5.44
CA ILE A 368 23.40 0.48 -5.19
C ILE A 368 23.34 -0.32 -6.49
N ILE A 369 22.46 0.05 -7.42
CA ILE A 369 22.11 -0.72 -8.63
C ILE A 369 23.00 -0.33 -9.82
N LEU A 370 23.38 0.95 -9.91
CA LEU A 370 24.14 1.51 -11.03
C LEU A 370 25.56 1.96 -10.65
N ASP A 371 26.02 1.58 -9.46
CA ASP A 371 27.33 1.96 -8.91
C ASP A 371 27.57 3.48 -8.92
N GLY A 372 26.52 4.24 -8.61
CA GLY A 372 26.53 5.71 -8.56
C GLY A 372 26.32 6.41 -9.90
N LYS A 373 26.09 5.67 -10.99
CA LYS A 373 25.70 6.29 -12.27
C LYS A 373 24.24 6.70 -12.22
N ARG A 374 23.93 7.88 -12.76
CA ARG A 374 22.55 8.34 -12.89
C ARG A 374 21.78 7.47 -13.87
N SER A 375 20.55 7.13 -13.50
CA SER A 375 19.61 6.48 -14.39
C SER A 375 19.04 7.48 -15.40
N LYS A 376 18.68 6.98 -16.59
CA LYS A 376 17.81 7.76 -17.47
C LYS A 376 16.42 7.70 -16.86
N ARG A 377 16.00 8.81 -16.24
CA ARG A 377 14.66 8.91 -15.65
C ARG A 377 13.62 8.71 -16.73
N SER A 378 12.57 7.96 -16.39
CA SER A 378 11.38 7.83 -17.22
C SER A 378 10.67 9.20 -17.30
N GLN A 379 10.69 9.96 -16.19
CA GLN A 379 9.97 11.24 -16.08
C GLN A 379 10.78 12.33 -15.40
N VAL A 380 10.46 13.59 -15.72
CA VAL A 380 11.06 14.77 -15.09
C VAL A 380 9.96 15.68 -14.56
N MET A 381 9.89 15.84 -13.24
CA MET A 381 8.95 16.79 -12.64
C MET A 381 9.23 18.22 -13.13
N PRO A 382 8.20 19.00 -13.52
CA PRO A 382 8.41 20.35 -14.00
C PRO A 382 9.04 21.24 -12.91
N LYS A 383 10.15 21.92 -13.24
CA LYS A 383 10.87 22.82 -12.30
C LYS A 383 10.03 23.98 -11.73
N LYS A 384 8.83 24.19 -12.28
CA LYS A 384 7.90 25.25 -11.86
C LYS A 384 7.14 24.93 -10.57
N TYR A 385 7.19 23.69 -10.08
CA TYR A 385 6.55 23.27 -8.85
C TYR A 385 7.44 23.58 -7.65
N ASN A 386 6.85 24.25 -6.66
CA ASN A 386 7.40 24.53 -5.35
C ASN A 386 6.39 24.07 -4.30
N ASP A 387 6.74 24.18 -3.02
CA ASP A 387 5.91 23.76 -1.89
C ASP A 387 4.44 24.21 -2.01
N LYS A 388 4.21 25.50 -2.33
CA LYS A 388 2.87 26.06 -2.51
C LYS A 388 2.08 25.38 -3.65
N LYS A 389 2.71 25.14 -4.81
CA LYS A 389 2.02 24.48 -5.91
C LYS A 389 1.74 23.00 -5.64
N PHE A 390 2.53 22.37 -4.79
CA PHE A 390 2.23 21.00 -4.36
C PHE A 390 0.98 20.95 -3.49
N LEU A 391 0.75 21.96 -2.63
CA LEU A 391 -0.52 22.09 -1.90
C LEU A 391 -1.73 22.26 -2.85
N GLU A 392 -1.59 23.06 -3.90
CA GLU A 392 -2.64 23.21 -4.92
C GLU A 392 -2.98 21.86 -5.60
N CYS A 393 -2.03 20.93 -5.73
CA CYS A 393 -2.30 19.61 -6.27
C CYS A 393 -3.19 18.75 -5.35
N PHE A 394 -3.08 18.87 -4.03
CA PHE A 394 -3.96 18.16 -3.10
C PHE A 394 -5.41 18.68 -3.17
N GLN A 395 -5.59 19.98 -3.39
CA GLN A 395 -6.92 20.56 -3.64
C GLN A 395 -7.54 20.05 -4.93
N ILE A 396 -6.74 19.91 -6.00
CA ILE A 396 -7.19 19.30 -7.25
C ILE A 396 -7.55 17.83 -7.04
N ARG A 397 -6.80 17.11 -6.19
CA ARG A 397 -7.11 15.72 -5.82
C ARG A 397 -8.50 15.60 -5.23
N GLU A 398 -8.81 16.43 -4.24
CA GLU A 398 -10.10 16.40 -3.54
C GLU A 398 -11.26 16.63 -4.51
N GLN A 399 -11.16 17.66 -5.35
CA GLN A 399 -12.16 17.93 -6.39
C GLN A 399 -12.35 16.74 -7.35
N TYR A 400 -11.24 16.14 -7.79
CA TYR A 400 -11.31 14.97 -8.67
C TYR A 400 -12.01 13.78 -8.01
N LEU A 401 -11.74 13.51 -6.73
CA LEU A 401 -12.38 12.41 -6.00
C LEU A 401 -13.87 12.68 -5.73
N GLU A 402 -14.25 13.94 -5.48
CA GLU A 402 -15.65 14.34 -5.37
C GLU A 402 -16.39 14.13 -6.69
N ASP A 403 -15.81 14.54 -7.81
CA ASP A 403 -16.37 14.34 -9.15
C ASP A 403 -16.49 12.84 -9.48
N GLU A 404 -15.45 12.04 -9.22
CA GLU A 404 -15.46 10.58 -9.43
C GLU A 404 -16.54 9.88 -8.59
N LEU A 405 -16.75 10.32 -7.35
CA LEU A 405 -17.79 9.79 -6.48
C LEU A 405 -19.18 10.16 -6.99
N LEU A 406 -19.37 11.39 -7.49
CA LEU A 406 -20.63 11.82 -8.10
C LEU A 406 -20.95 11.00 -9.35
N ASP A 407 -19.97 10.82 -10.24
CA ASP A 407 -20.12 10.00 -11.45
C ASP A 407 -20.48 8.56 -11.07
N PHE A 408 -19.84 7.98 -10.05
CA PHE A 408 -20.19 6.64 -9.56
C PHE A 408 -21.62 6.57 -9.02
N ILE A 409 -22.08 7.59 -8.27
CA ILE A 409 -23.46 7.63 -7.77
C ILE A 409 -24.46 7.84 -8.92
N GLU A 410 -24.13 8.63 -9.94
CA GLU A 410 -24.99 8.84 -11.11
C GLU A 410 -25.10 7.58 -11.98
N ASP A 411 -23.99 6.86 -12.19
CA ASP A 411 -23.95 5.64 -12.99
C ASP A 411 -24.58 4.43 -12.27
N PHE A 412 -24.55 4.40 -10.93
CA PHE A 412 -24.98 3.24 -10.13
C PHE A 412 -26.11 3.51 -9.12
N GLY A 413 -26.64 4.73 -9.05
CA GLY A 413 -27.73 5.11 -8.14
C GLY A 413 -29.08 5.36 -8.83
N PRO A 414 -30.21 5.16 -8.11
CA PRO A 414 -30.60 3.93 -7.46
C PRO A 414 -31.19 2.94 -8.47
N MET A 415 -30.58 1.76 -8.61
CA MET A 415 -31.29 0.56 -9.10
C MET A 415 -32.22 -0.03 -8.01
N TYR A 416 -32.80 0.84 -7.19
CA TYR A 416 -33.87 0.55 -6.24
C TYR A 416 -35.09 1.34 -6.70
N GLU A 417 -35.81 0.79 -7.68
CA GLU A 417 -37.26 0.99 -7.65
C GLU A 417 -37.75 0.30 -6.37
N PRO A 418 -38.50 0.99 -5.50
CA PRO A 418 -39.12 0.33 -4.37
C PRO A 418 -40.11 -0.67 -4.95
N TYR A 419 -39.80 -1.97 -4.86
CA TYR A 419 -40.81 -3.02 -4.96
C TYR A 419 -41.76 -2.88 -3.76
N ASN A 420 -42.68 -1.94 -3.89
CA ASN A 420 -43.94 -1.95 -3.18
C ASN A 420 -44.86 -2.91 -3.93
N GLU A 421 -44.76 -4.20 -3.62
CA GLU A 421 -45.92 -5.07 -3.71
C GLU A 421 -45.88 -6.03 -2.52
N TYR A 422 -46.81 -5.78 -1.61
CA TYR A 422 -47.24 -6.69 -0.56
C TYR A 422 -47.52 -8.07 -1.19
N ASP A 423 -46.97 -9.12 -0.59
CA ASP A 423 -47.81 -10.28 -0.27
C ASP A 423 -47.19 -11.02 0.93
N ASP A 424 -47.95 -10.97 2.02
CA ASP A 424 -47.82 -11.85 3.17
C ASP A 424 -48.03 -13.30 2.71
N GLU A 425 -47.12 -14.22 3.01
CA GLU A 425 -47.45 -15.55 3.54
C GLU A 425 -46.18 -16.37 3.83
N TYR A 426 -46.05 -16.70 5.13
CA TYR A 426 -45.37 -17.83 5.77
C TYR A 426 -44.64 -18.87 4.89
N ASP A 427 -43.43 -19.27 5.32
CA ASP A 427 -43.28 -20.58 5.99
C ASP A 427 -41.90 -20.75 6.66
N GLU A 428 -41.98 -21.29 7.87
CA GLU A 428 -40.89 -21.78 8.73
C GLU A 428 -40.06 -22.85 8.00
N TYR A 429 -38.74 -22.69 7.98
CA TYR A 429 -37.82 -23.83 8.00
C TYR A 429 -36.66 -23.55 8.95
N ASP A 430 -36.74 -24.23 10.11
CA ASP A 430 -35.60 -24.71 10.88
C ASP A 430 -34.59 -25.36 9.93
N ASP A 431 -33.33 -24.94 10.02
CA ASP A 431 -32.19 -25.83 9.77
C ASP A 431 -31.02 -25.38 10.65
N GLU A 432 -30.80 -26.17 11.70
CA GLU A 432 -29.63 -26.18 12.56
C GLU A 432 -28.36 -26.39 11.72
N TYR A 433 -27.43 -25.43 11.76
CA TYR A 433 -26.02 -25.70 11.45
C TYR A 433 -25.15 -25.21 12.59
N ASP A 434 -24.75 -26.17 13.44
CA ASP A 434 -23.61 -26.08 14.34
C ASP A 434 -22.36 -25.70 13.53
N VAL A 435 -21.79 -24.54 13.82
CA VAL A 435 -20.42 -24.19 13.44
C VAL A 435 -19.65 -23.94 14.74
N ASP A 436 -18.89 -24.96 15.15
CA ASP A 436 -17.89 -24.87 16.21
C ASP A 436 -16.84 -23.81 15.85
N TYR A 437 -16.95 -22.62 16.45
CA TYR A 437 -15.82 -21.71 16.58
C TYR A 437 -15.17 -21.95 17.94
N ASP A 438 -13.93 -22.45 17.91
CA ASP A 438 -13.03 -22.52 19.06
C ASP A 438 -12.81 -21.11 19.65
N ASP A 439 -13.54 -20.81 20.71
CA ASP A 439 -13.38 -19.66 21.59
C ASP A 439 -12.14 -19.83 22.48
N ASP A 440 -10.98 -19.36 22.02
CA ASP A 440 -9.84 -19.03 22.87
C ASP A 440 -9.65 -17.51 22.97
N TYR A 441 -10.71 -16.82 23.44
CA TYR A 441 -10.63 -15.46 24.00
C TYR A 441 -11.38 -15.39 25.32
N VAL A 442 -10.91 -16.10 26.35
CA VAL A 442 -11.27 -15.79 27.74
C VAL A 442 -10.41 -14.61 28.20
N VAL A 443 -10.96 -13.41 28.09
CA VAL A 443 -10.54 -12.28 28.93
C VAL A 443 -11.64 -12.09 29.95
N GLU A 444 -11.40 -12.54 31.18
CA GLU A 444 -12.26 -12.25 32.33
C GLU A 444 -12.41 -10.72 32.47
N TYR A 445 -13.61 -10.20 32.24
CA TYR A 445 -14.01 -8.89 32.73
C TYR A 445 -15.01 -9.08 33.87
N ASP A 446 -14.62 -8.55 35.02
CA ASP A 446 -15.40 -8.53 36.25
C ASP A 446 -16.55 -7.52 36.08
N ASP A 447 -17.77 -8.02 36.19
CA ASP A 447 -19.01 -7.26 36.14
C ASP A 447 -19.11 -6.29 37.31
N LYS A 448 -19.41 -5.03 36.98
CA LYS A 448 -20.27 -4.12 37.77
C LYS A 448 -20.42 -2.81 36.99
N TYR A 449 -21.56 -2.64 36.34
CA TYR A 449 -22.50 -1.53 36.55
C TYR A 449 -23.69 -1.71 35.61
N ASP A 450 -24.77 -2.25 36.15
CA ASP A 450 -26.14 -1.97 35.69
C ASP A 450 -26.52 -0.57 36.18
N ASP A 451 -27.04 0.28 35.29
CA ASP A 451 -28.47 0.62 35.23
C ASP A 451 -28.74 1.84 34.34
N GLU A 452 -29.82 1.71 33.55
CA GLU A 452 -30.69 2.77 33.00
C GLU A 452 -30.15 3.67 31.87
N TYR A 453 -30.53 3.37 30.62
CA TYR A 453 -31.63 4.07 29.93
C TYR A 453 -31.92 3.43 28.57
N ASN A 454 -33.13 2.91 28.44
CA ASN A 454 -33.80 2.55 27.19
C ASN A 454 -34.74 3.72 26.85
N ASP A 455 -34.70 4.22 25.61
CA ASP A 455 -35.86 4.76 24.88
C ASP A 455 -35.43 5.33 23.52
N GLY A 456 -36.09 4.85 22.46
CA GLY A 456 -36.32 5.63 21.24
C GLY A 456 -35.60 5.15 19.97
N TYR A 457 -36.27 4.27 19.22
CA TYR A 457 -36.07 4.11 17.78
C TYR A 457 -36.31 5.44 17.04
N ASP A 458 -35.48 5.78 16.07
CA ASP A 458 -35.95 6.47 14.87
C ASP A 458 -35.05 6.12 13.67
N ASP A 459 -35.69 5.64 12.60
CA ASP A 459 -35.08 5.19 11.36
C ASP A 459 -34.62 6.40 10.54
N GLY A 460 -33.37 6.39 10.08
CA GLY A 460 -32.76 7.55 9.43
C GLY A 460 -31.69 7.21 8.41
N TYR A 461 -31.91 6.22 7.55
CA TYR A 461 -31.16 6.06 6.31
C TYR A 461 -31.80 6.88 5.19
N SER A 462 -31.18 8.01 4.82
CA SER A 462 -31.01 8.49 3.44
C SER A 462 -30.50 9.93 3.43
N GLY A 463 -29.43 10.16 2.68
CA GLY A 463 -29.04 11.47 2.15
C GLY A 463 -28.36 12.42 3.13
N ARG A 464 -27.02 12.39 3.19
CA ARG A 464 -26.20 13.54 3.62
C ARG A 464 -24.70 13.39 3.27
N PHE A 465 -24.39 13.25 1.99
CA PHE A 465 -23.09 13.70 1.45
C PHE A 465 -23.36 14.98 0.66
N CYS A 466 -23.52 16.09 1.37
CA CYS A 466 -23.56 17.45 0.83
C CYS A 466 -23.59 18.40 2.02
N GLY A 467 -22.42 18.82 2.48
CA GLY A 467 -22.32 19.94 3.41
C GLY A 467 -21.13 19.83 4.34
N ARG A 468 -20.03 20.50 3.96
CA ARG A 468 -19.06 21.27 4.79
C ARG A 468 -17.73 21.41 4.04
N TYR A 469 -16.98 22.51 4.10
CA TYR A 469 -17.09 23.75 4.87
C TYR A 469 -16.44 24.89 4.06
N ASP A 470 -17.14 26.01 3.97
CA ASP A 470 -16.53 27.32 3.86
C ASP A 470 -16.16 27.73 5.30
N SER A 471 -14.93 27.49 5.75
CA SER A 471 -14.46 28.02 7.04
C SER A 471 -13.00 28.45 6.96
N LYS A 472 -12.84 29.77 7.10
CA LYS A 472 -11.58 30.49 7.16
C LYS A 472 -10.81 30.14 8.43
N ASN A 473 -9.49 29.99 8.28
CA ASN A 473 -8.45 30.28 9.26
C ASN A 473 -8.74 29.89 10.72
N SER A 474 -8.26 28.71 11.10
CA SER A 474 -7.63 28.55 12.41
C SER A 474 -6.33 27.78 12.26
N THR A 475 -5.23 28.52 12.08
CA THR A 475 -3.88 28.05 12.40
C THR A 475 -3.89 27.58 13.84
N VAL A 476 -3.88 26.26 14.04
CA VAL A 476 -3.43 25.67 15.30
C VAL A 476 -1.93 25.59 15.20
N ASP A 477 -1.24 26.30 16.10
CA ASP A 477 0.20 26.23 16.30
C ASP A 477 0.64 24.77 16.53
N SER A 478 1.01 24.04 15.46
CA SER A 478 1.77 22.78 15.56
C SER A 478 3.25 23.11 15.73
N ALA A 479 3.58 23.76 16.84
CA ALA A 479 4.95 23.91 17.26
C ALA A 479 5.47 22.58 17.87
N ASN A 480 6.47 21.98 17.21
CA ASN A 480 7.48 21.10 17.79
C ASN A 480 7.17 19.61 18.09
N ASP A 481 6.52 18.86 17.22
CA ASP A 481 6.66 17.38 17.24
C ASP A 481 7.26 16.90 15.92
N GLU A 482 8.31 16.04 15.99
CA GLU A 482 8.94 15.39 14.83
C GLU A 482 7.99 14.42 14.06
N ASP A 483 6.75 14.32 14.52
CA ASP A 483 5.72 13.40 14.07
C ASP A 483 4.45 14.20 13.71
N ASN A 484 3.83 13.87 12.57
CA ASN A 484 2.45 14.29 12.30
C ASN A 484 1.50 13.38 13.08
N VAL A 485 0.44 13.94 13.65
CA VAL A 485 -0.37 13.29 14.69
C VAL A 485 -1.84 13.60 14.53
N ILE A 486 -2.67 12.57 14.40
CA ILE A 486 -4.12 12.66 14.60
C ILE A 486 -4.47 12.00 15.92
N ASN A 487 -4.99 12.78 16.88
CA ASN A 487 -5.51 12.29 18.16
C ASN A 487 -7.01 11.98 18.06
N LEU A 488 -7.38 10.70 18.14
CA LEU A 488 -8.76 10.25 17.94
C LEU A 488 -9.66 10.56 19.15
N LEU A 489 -9.08 10.77 20.34
CA LEU A 489 -9.84 11.17 21.54
C LEU A 489 -10.41 12.59 21.44
N ASP A 490 -9.76 13.45 20.65
CA ASP A 490 -10.20 14.83 20.41
C ASP A 490 -11.10 14.93 19.17
N TYR A 491 -10.92 14.02 18.19
CA TYR A 491 -11.71 13.97 16.96
C TYR A 491 -13.21 13.69 17.22
N LYS A 492 -13.54 12.72 18.08
CA LYS A 492 -14.94 12.43 18.45
C LYS A 492 -15.67 13.65 19.05
N LYS A 493 -14.98 14.47 19.85
CA LYS A 493 -15.55 15.69 20.43
C LYS A 493 -15.85 16.78 19.41
N LYS A 494 -15.14 16.82 18.28
CA LYS A 494 -15.44 17.77 17.19
C LYS A 494 -16.69 17.31 16.41
N LYS A 495 -16.78 16.04 16.00
CA LYS A 495 -17.94 15.46 15.29
C LYS A 495 -19.25 15.66 16.09
N ASP A 496 -19.22 15.38 17.40
CA ASP A 496 -20.38 15.56 18.30
C ASP A 496 -20.83 17.03 18.48
N ASN A 497 -19.92 18.01 18.39
CA ASN A 497 -20.25 19.43 18.51
C ASN A 497 -20.80 20.01 17.21
N ASP A 498 -20.44 19.39 16.11
CA ASP A 498 -20.78 19.78 14.77
C ASP A 498 -22.16 19.26 14.37
N ASP A 499 -22.55 18.06 14.82
CA ASP A 499 -23.93 17.56 14.69
C ASP A 499 -24.95 18.30 15.58
N LYS A 500 -24.47 19.00 16.61
CA LYS A 500 -25.29 19.85 17.49
C LYS A 500 -25.55 21.25 16.94
N LYS A 501 -24.90 21.65 15.84
CA LYS A 501 -25.18 22.91 15.14
C LYS A 501 -26.12 22.65 13.96
N LYS A 502 -27.38 22.32 14.23
CA LYS A 502 -28.46 22.59 13.28
C LYS A 502 -28.66 24.10 13.18
N PRO A 503 -28.88 24.68 11.99
CA PRO A 503 -29.26 26.08 11.88
C PRO A 503 -30.67 26.26 12.45
N GLU A 504 -30.81 27.11 13.45
CA GLU A 504 -32.09 27.76 13.75
C GLU A 504 -32.40 28.66 12.56
N ASN A 505 -33.38 28.25 11.74
CA ASN A 505 -34.00 29.12 10.76
C ASN A 505 -35.00 30.03 11.49
N ASP A 506 -34.76 31.33 11.43
CA ASP A 506 -35.78 32.39 11.49
C ASP A 506 -35.81 33.12 10.14
#